data_AF-B9JLR7-F1
#
_entry.id   AF-B9JLR7-F1
#
_cell.length_a   1.000
_cell.length_b   1.000
_cell.length_c   1.000
_cell.angle_alpha   90.00
_cell.angle_beta   90.00
_cell.angle_gamma   90.00
#
_symmetry.space_group_name_H-M   'P 1'
#
loop_
_entity.id
_entity.type
_entity.pdbx_description
1 polymer ?
#
loop_
_entity_poly.entity_id
_entity_poly.type
_entity_poly.pdbx_seq_one_letter_code
_entity_poly.pdbx_strand_id
1 'polypeptide(L)'
;MTENTSDPTLVEREIAKVISRTDKTLAATVSRALEDATKQAAEDMRAIGQEDAVPAMQYFAAVVHQRMYCLMCGADPDTFEGGNPETAYHVIRNSQNIAKHYWSADIEPYPAK
;
A
#
# COMPACT_ATOMS: atom_id res chain seq x y z
N MET A 1 -29.49 28.60 -27.34
CA MET A 1 -28.74 28.13 -26.16
C MET A 1 -28.40 26.67 -26.40
N THR A 2 -27.18 26.39 -26.82
CA THR A 2 -26.71 25.01 -27.00
C THR A 2 -26.32 24.47 -25.63
N GLU A 3 -27.17 23.59 -25.08
CA GLU A 3 -26.81 22.77 -23.93
C GLU A 3 -25.55 21.99 -24.29
N ASN A 4 -24.47 22.29 -23.57
CA ASN A 4 -23.21 21.58 -23.68
C ASN A 4 -23.34 20.31 -22.85
N THR A 5 -24.09 19.34 -23.34
CA THR A 5 -24.30 18.05 -22.66
C THR A 5 -22.99 17.27 -22.78
N SER A 6 -22.23 17.24 -21.69
CA SER A 6 -20.99 16.47 -21.58
C SER A 6 -21.28 15.01 -21.93
N ASP A 7 -20.56 14.45 -22.90
CA ASP A 7 -20.58 13.01 -23.18
C ASP A 7 -20.12 12.25 -21.90
N PRO A 8 -21.00 11.46 -21.25
CA PRO A 8 -20.66 10.76 -20.01
C PRO A 8 -19.42 9.86 -20.17
N THR A 9 -19.21 9.29 -21.35
CA THR A 9 -18.07 8.41 -21.62
C THR A 9 -16.75 9.17 -21.71
N LEU A 10 -16.79 10.43 -22.14
CA LEU A 10 -15.62 11.32 -22.15
C LEU A 10 -15.28 11.75 -20.73
N VAL A 11 -16.30 12.09 -19.93
CA VAL A 11 -16.13 12.44 -18.51
C VAL A 11 -15.53 11.26 -17.72
N GLU A 12 -16.05 10.03 -17.88
CA GLU A 12 -15.51 8.83 -17.25
C GLU A 12 -14.05 8.57 -17.61
N ARG A 13 -13.67 8.77 -18.89
CA ARG A 13 -12.28 8.63 -19.35
C ARG A 13 -11.36 9.67 -18.71
N GLU A 14 -11.79 10.92 -18.60
CA GLU A 14 -11.00 11.95 -17.93
C GLU A 14 -10.84 11.67 -16.44
N ILE A 15 -11.89 11.18 -15.77
CA ILE A 15 -11.80 10.73 -14.36
C ILE A 15 -10.77 9.60 -14.23
N ALA A 16 -10.84 8.57 -15.07
CA ALA A 16 -9.90 7.45 -15.04
C ALA A 16 -8.45 7.89 -15.27
N LYS A 17 -8.22 8.85 -16.18
CA LYS A 17 -6.89 9.44 -16.42
C LYS A 17 -6.37 10.18 -15.19
N VAL A 18 -7.22 10.98 -14.54
CA VAL A 18 -6.84 11.70 -13.32
C VAL A 18 -6.46 10.73 -12.22
N ILE A 19 -7.29 9.71 -11.96
CA ILE A 19 -7.01 8.68 -10.96
C ILE A 19 -5.69 7.96 -11.28
N SER A 20 -5.53 7.46 -12.50
CA SER A 20 -4.31 6.74 -12.90
C SER A 20 -3.04 7.57 -12.76
N ARG A 21 -3.09 8.87 -13.08
CA ARG A 21 -1.96 9.77 -12.87
C ARG A 21 -1.65 9.93 -11.39
N THR A 22 -2.66 10.15 -10.56
CA THR A 22 -2.52 10.30 -9.11
C THR A 22 -1.96 9.03 -8.47
N ASP A 23 -2.43 7.85 -8.89
CA ASP A 23 -1.92 6.56 -8.39
C ASP A 23 -0.44 6.38 -8.69
N LYS A 24 0.00 6.73 -9.91
CA LYS A 24 1.42 6.69 -10.28
C LYS A 24 2.26 7.66 -9.44
N THR A 25 1.74 8.86 -9.19
CA THR A 25 2.41 9.83 -8.34
C THR A 25 2.52 9.31 -6.90
N LEU A 26 1.44 8.75 -6.35
CA LEU A 26 1.46 8.16 -5.01
C LEU A 26 2.48 7.03 -4.91
N ALA A 27 2.50 6.10 -5.87
CA ALA A 27 3.46 5.01 -5.90
C ALA A 27 4.91 5.52 -5.95
N ALA A 28 5.19 6.52 -6.77
CA ALA A 28 6.52 7.12 -6.84
C ALA A 28 6.94 7.79 -5.51
N THR A 29 6.01 8.48 -4.85
CA THR A 29 6.25 9.10 -3.53
C THR A 29 6.55 8.05 -2.46
N VAL A 30 5.79 6.95 -2.43
CA VAL A 30 6.03 5.85 -1.48
C VAL A 30 7.41 5.22 -1.71
N SER A 31 7.77 4.94 -2.97
CA SER A 31 9.11 4.41 -3.29
C SER A 31 10.23 5.34 -2.83
N ARG A 32 10.09 6.65 -3.07
CA ARG A 32 11.06 7.65 -2.60
C ARG A 32 11.16 7.66 -1.07
N ALA A 33 10.03 7.63 -0.36
CA ALA A 33 10.02 7.62 1.09
C ALA A 33 10.73 6.38 1.67
N LEU A 34 10.61 5.21 1.02
CA LEU A 34 11.33 3.99 1.42
C LEU A 34 12.85 4.12 1.22
N GLU A 35 13.28 4.70 0.10
CA GLU A 35 14.71 4.99 -0.16
C GLU A 35 15.27 5.96 0.90
N ASP A 36 14.54 7.04 1.17
CA ASP A 36 14.96 8.07 2.12
C ASP A 36 15.04 7.51 3.56
N ALA A 37 14.05 6.72 3.99
CA ALA A 37 14.08 6.07 5.30
C ALA A 37 15.25 5.09 5.45
N THR A 38 15.54 4.32 4.39
CA THR A 38 16.66 3.37 4.39
C THR A 38 18.00 4.11 4.48
N LYS A 39 18.15 5.20 3.73
CA LYS A 39 19.35 6.04 3.77
C LYS A 39 19.54 6.69 5.14
N GLN A 40 18.48 7.25 5.70
CA GLN A 40 18.52 7.88 7.03
C GLN A 40 18.93 6.87 8.10
N ALA A 41 18.33 5.67 8.10
CA ALA A 41 18.71 4.61 9.02
C ALA A 41 20.18 4.19 8.88
N ALA A 42 20.71 4.16 7.66
CA ALA A 42 22.13 3.86 7.43
C ALA A 42 23.05 4.94 8.01
N GLU A 43 22.69 6.22 7.85
CA GLU A 43 23.43 7.36 8.40
C GLU A 43 23.40 7.37 9.94
N ASP A 44 22.22 7.16 10.53
CA ASP A 44 22.02 7.16 11.98
C ASP A 44 22.73 5.98 12.66
N MET A 45 22.67 4.78 12.07
CA MET A 45 23.38 3.61 12.57
C MET A 45 24.90 3.79 12.51
N ARG A 46 25.42 4.40 11.42
CA ARG A 46 26.84 4.76 11.32
C ARG A 46 27.25 5.75 12.41
N ALA A 47 26.41 6.74 12.70
CA ALA A 47 26.69 7.73 13.73
C ALA A 47 26.86 7.11 15.13
N ILE A 48 26.30 5.92 15.38
CA ILE A 48 26.43 5.17 16.63
C ILE A 48 27.33 3.93 16.52
N GLY A 49 28.03 3.74 15.39
CA GLY A 49 28.96 2.62 15.16
C GLY A 49 28.26 1.25 15.07
N GLN A 50 27.06 1.20 14.50
CA GLN A 50 26.24 0.00 14.32
C GLN A 50 25.90 -0.24 12.84
N GLU A 51 26.84 -0.03 11.93
CA GLU A 51 26.63 -0.12 10.49
C GLU A 51 26.09 -1.50 10.03
N ASP A 52 26.46 -2.57 10.72
CA ASP A 52 25.99 -3.93 10.43
C ASP A 52 24.53 -4.17 10.85
N ALA A 53 23.92 -3.26 11.62
CA ALA A 53 22.55 -3.36 12.12
C ALA A 53 21.54 -2.55 11.27
N VAL A 54 21.95 -2.00 10.13
CA VAL A 54 21.08 -1.20 9.26
C VAL A 54 19.93 -2.06 8.72
N PRO A 55 18.65 -1.68 8.97
CA PRO A 55 17.52 -2.40 8.42
C PRO A 55 17.50 -2.33 6.89
N ALA A 56 17.17 -3.45 6.24
CA ALA A 56 16.92 -3.46 4.81
C ALA A 56 15.66 -2.66 4.46
N MET A 57 15.57 -2.16 3.23
CA MET A 57 14.41 -1.40 2.74
C MET A 57 13.07 -2.15 2.95
N GLN A 58 13.09 -3.48 2.85
CA GLN A 58 11.93 -4.35 3.07
C GLN A 58 11.36 -4.23 4.49
N TYR A 59 12.17 -3.90 5.49
CA TYR A 59 11.69 -3.61 6.83
C TYR A 59 10.75 -2.40 6.83
N PHE A 60 11.15 -1.29 6.21
CA PHE A 60 10.31 -0.10 6.09
C PHE A 60 9.08 -0.35 5.20
N ALA A 61 9.23 -1.14 4.14
CA ALA A 61 8.09 -1.56 3.33
C ALA A 61 7.05 -2.34 4.16
N ALA A 62 7.50 -3.21 5.07
CA ALA A 62 6.62 -3.92 6.00
C ALA A 62 5.90 -2.97 6.97
N VAL A 63 6.58 -1.94 7.48
CA VAL A 63 5.98 -0.88 8.32
C VAL A 63 4.88 -0.15 7.55
N VAL A 64 5.16 0.29 6.33
CA VAL A 64 4.15 0.96 5.47
C VAL A 64 2.97 0.02 5.20
N HIS A 65 3.24 -1.24 4.86
CA HIS A 65 2.21 -2.24 4.61
C HIS A 65 1.29 -2.44 5.83
N GLN A 66 1.85 -2.55 7.04
CA GLN A 66 1.06 -2.70 8.27
C GLN A 66 0.14 -1.51 8.53
N ARG A 67 0.66 -0.28 8.39
CA ARG A 67 -0.14 0.93 8.57
C ARG A 67 -1.27 1.05 7.53
N MET A 68 -0.96 0.73 6.27
CA MET A 68 -1.95 0.74 5.19
C MET A 68 -2.99 -0.36 5.35
N TYR A 69 -2.61 -1.53 5.86
CA TYR A 69 -3.55 -2.59 6.21
C TYR A 69 -4.56 -2.10 7.25
N CYS A 70 -4.09 -1.44 8.31
CA CYS A 70 -4.97 -0.85 9.33
C CYS A 70 -5.93 0.18 8.72
N LEU A 71 -5.39 1.11 7.92
CA LEU A 71 -6.19 2.12 7.24
C LEU A 71 -7.28 1.50 6.34
N MET A 72 -6.92 0.50 5.53
CA MET A 72 -7.89 -0.21 4.68
C MET A 72 -8.97 -0.92 5.49
N CYS A 73 -8.63 -1.42 6.68
CA CYS A 73 -9.58 -2.07 7.57
C CYS A 73 -10.38 -1.08 8.43
N GLY A 74 -10.14 0.24 8.33
CA GLY A 74 -10.77 1.25 9.19
C GLY A 74 -10.22 1.28 10.62
N ALA A 75 -9.09 0.62 10.88
CA ALA A 75 -8.38 0.68 12.15
C ALA A 75 -7.48 1.92 12.23
N ASP A 76 -7.16 2.31 13.45
CA ASP A 76 -6.12 3.29 13.74
C ASP A 76 -4.73 2.69 13.42
N PRO A 77 -3.91 3.29 12.55
CA PRO A 77 -2.59 2.75 12.18
C PRO A 77 -1.51 2.78 13.27
N ASP A 78 -1.71 3.54 14.34
CA ASP A 78 -0.78 3.67 15.47
C ASP A 78 -1.13 2.74 16.63
N THR A 79 -2.43 2.45 16.84
CA THR A 79 -2.90 1.59 17.95
C THR A 79 -3.43 0.22 17.50
N PHE A 80 -3.75 0.07 16.21
CA PHE A 80 -4.41 -1.09 15.61
C PHE A 80 -5.87 -1.31 16.04
N GLU A 81 -6.45 -0.40 16.83
CA GLU A 81 -7.82 -0.53 17.33
C GLU A 81 -8.87 -0.06 16.30
N GLY A 82 -10.12 -0.49 16.49
CA GLY A 82 -11.28 0.01 15.73
C GLY A 82 -11.51 -0.61 14.35
N GLY A 83 -10.67 -1.57 13.92
CA GLY A 83 -10.79 -2.19 12.61
C GLY A 83 -12.06 -3.02 12.38
N ASN A 84 -12.48 -3.09 11.13
CA ASN A 84 -13.56 -3.93 10.64
C ASN A 84 -13.03 -5.35 10.30
N PRO A 85 -13.46 -6.40 11.03
CA PRO A 85 -12.99 -7.77 10.78
C PRO A 85 -13.36 -8.30 9.39
N GLU A 86 -14.52 -7.95 8.85
CA GLU A 86 -14.95 -8.39 7.52
C GLU A 86 -14.00 -7.86 6.44
N THR A 87 -13.72 -6.55 6.47
CA THR A 87 -12.74 -5.94 5.56
C THR A 87 -11.35 -6.56 5.72
N ALA A 88 -10.93 -6.81 6.96
CA ALA A 88 -9.65 -7.47 7.24
C ALA A 88 -9.53 -8.84 6.55
N TYR A 89 -10.58 -9.67 6.58
CA TYR A 89 -10.59 -10.95 5.87
C TYR A 89 -10.53 -10.79 4.34
N HIS A 90 -11.24 -9.81 3.79
CA HIS A 90 -11.20 -9.56 2.35
C HIS A 90 -9.82 -9.13 1.87
N VAL A 91 -9.13 -8.27 2.63
CA VAL A 91 -7.76 -7.85 2.29
C VAL A 91 -6.78 -9.02 2.37
N ILE A 92 -6.86 -9.86 3.41
CA ILE A 92 -6.02 -11.07 3.52
C ILE A 92 -6.24 -11.99 2.32
N ARG A 93 -7.51 -12.26 1.97
CA ARG A 93 -7.84 -13.12 0.83
C ARG A 93 -7.34 -12.54 -0.48
N ASN A 94 -7.41 -11.23 -0.67
CA ASN A 94 -6.84 -10.57 -1.84
C ASN A 94 -5.33 -10.82 -1.95
N SER A 95 -4.58 -10.65 -0.86
CA SER A 95 -3.14 -10.94 -0.83
C SER A 95 -2.82 -12.41 -1.11
N GLN A 96 -3.60 -13.34 -0.53
CA GLN A 96 -3.46 -14.78 -0.81
C GLN A 96 -3.73 -15.09 -2.30
N ASN A 97 -4.75 -14.48 -2.89
CA ASN A 97 -5.08 -14.65 -4.31
C ASN A 97 -3.96 -14.15 -5.23
N ILE A 98 -3.37 -12.99 -4.92
CA ILE A 98 -2.20 -12.47 -5.65
C ILE A 98 -1.05 -13.46 -5.59
N ALA A 99 -0.70 -13.92 -4.38
CA ALA A 99 0.41 -14.84 -4.20
C ALA A 99 0.20 -16.18 -4.91
N LYS A 100 -1.01 -16.74 -4.82
CA LYS A 100 -1.37 -17.97 -5.52
C LYS A 100 -1.34 -17.81 -7.04
N HIS A 101 -1.93 -16.74 -7.55
CA HIS A 101 -2.09 -16.54 -8.99
C HIS A 101 -0.78 -16.14 -9.69
N TYR A 102 -0.02 -15.22 -9.11
CA TYR A 102 1.16 -14.66 -9.76
C TYR A 102 2.47 -15.35 -9.35
N TRP A 103 2.52 -15.97 -8.17
CA TRP A 103 3.75 -16.57 -7.64
C TRP A 103 3.60 -18.08 -7.37
N SER A 104 2.45 -18.68 -7.71
CA SER A 104 2.16 -20.11 -7.49
C SER A 104 2.35 -20.54 -6.04
N ALA A 105 2.11 -19.64 -5.09
CA ALA A 105 2.28 -19.94 -3.68
C ALA A 105 1.29 -21.04 -3.23
N ASP A 106 1.80 -22.06 -2.53
CA ASP A 106 0.98 -23.10 -1.90
C ASP A 106 0.54 -22.62 -0.52
N ILE A 107 -0.56 -21.87 -0.51
CA ILE A 107 -1.13 -21.26 0.70
C ILE A 107 -2.56 -21.77 0.82
N GLU A 108 -2.89 -22.32 1.99
CA GLU A 108 -4.28 -22.63 2.34
C GLU A 108 -5.10 -21.33 2.39
N PRO A 109 -6.13 -21.18 1.54
CA PRO A 109 -6.96 -19.97 1.55
C PRO A 109 -7.64 -19.82 2.91
N TYR A 110 -7.66 -18.59 3.43
CA TYR A 110 -8.38 -18.33 4.67
C TYR A 110 -9.88 -18.65 4.46
N PRO A 111 -10.50 -19.45 5.35
CA PRO A 111 -11.86 -19.95 5.13
C PRO A 111 -12.85 -18.80 4.87
N ALA A 112 -13.81 -19.04 3.98
CA ALA A 112 -14.97 -18.18 3.88
C ALA A 112 -15.77 -18.32 5.18
N LYS A 113 -16.03 -17.19 5.86
CA LYS A 113 -17.07 -17.15 6.89
C LYS A 113 -18.43 -17.24 6.23
#